data_AF-A0A350YVW3-F1
#
_entry.id   AF-A0A350YVW3-F1
#
_cell.length_a   1.000
_cell.length_b   1.000
_cell.length_c   1.000
_cell.angle_alpha   90.00
_cell.angle_beta   90.00
_cell.angle_gamma   90.00
#
_symmetry.space_group_name_H-M   'P 1'
#
loop_
_entity.id
_entity.type
_entity.pdbx_description
1 polymer ?
#
loop_
_entity_poly.entity_id
_entity_poly.type
_entity_poly.pdbx_seq_one_letter_code
_entity_poly.pdbx_strand_id
1 'polypeptide(L)' 'MGRKLVCLCNLVTEKEILSAIRDGAVSLHDVTELTGAGESCGRCRPIIENMLNEAAVNAEPNAQGRLF' A
#
# COMPACT_ATOMS: atom_id res chain seq x y z
N MET A 1 -8.83 -15.78 -5.62
CA MET A 1 -8.68 -14.61 -4.72
C MET A 1 -7.23 -14.51 -4.27
N GLY A 2 -6.38 -13.76 -4.97
CA GLY A 2 -5.01 -13.49 -4.53
C GLY A 2 -5.01 -12.25 -3.64
N ARG A 3 -4.47 -12.35 -2.41
CA ARG A 3 -4.14 -11.17 -1.61
C ARG A 3 -2.79 -10.67 -2.10
N LYS A 4 -2.74 -9.48 -2.71
CA LYS A 4 -1.48 -8.87 -3.16
C LYS A 4 -0.71 -8.35 -1.94
N LEU A 5 0.41 -8.99 -1.61
CA LEU A 5 1.33 -8.58 -0.56
C LEU A 5 2.22 -7.45 -1.09
N VAL A 6 2.27 -6.34 -0.34
CA VAL A 6 3.08 -5.17 -0.69
C VAL A 6 4.32 -5.10 0.19
N CYS A 7 4.18 -5.36 1.50
CA CYS A 7 5.31 -5.48 2.41
C CYS A 7 5.54 -6.93 2.82
N LEU A 8 6.68 -7.51 2.45
CA LEU A 8 7.04 -8.87 2.85
C LEU A 8 7.56 -8.98 4.29
N CYS A 9 8.19 -7.92 4.81
CA CYS A 9 8.73 -7.91 6.18
C CYS A 9 7.62 -7.99 7.22
N ASN A 10 6.62 -7.12 7.07
CA ASN A 10 5.52 -6.97 8.03
C ASN A 10 4.22 -7.61 7.52
N LEU A 11 4.31 -8.40 6.44
CA LEU A 11 3.20 -9.13 5.82
C LEU A 11 1.99 -8.26 5.48
N VAL A 12 2.23 -7.00 5.11
CA VAL A 12 1.17 -6.02 4.84
C VAL A 12 0.67 -6.16 3.40
N THR A 13 -0.65 -6.24 3.28
CA THR A 13 -1.32 -6.37 1.98
C THR A 13 -1.68 -5.01 1.36
N GLU A 14 -1.89 -5.00 0.04
CA GLU A 14 -2.40 -3.84 -0.68
C GLU A 14 -3.71 -3.33 -0.06
N LYS A 15 -4.60 -4.25 0.32
CA LYS A 15 -5.88 -3.91 0.96
C LYS A 15 -5.70 -3.17 2.28
N GLU A 16 -4.71 -3.54 3.08
CA GLU A 16 -4.42 -2.87 4.35
C GLU A 16 -3.87 -1.47 4.13
N ILE A 17 -2.97 -1.29 3.16
CA ILE A 17 -2.46 0.03 2.79
C ILE A 17 -3.60 0.91 2.27
N LEU A 18 -4.44 0.40 1.36
CA LEU A 18 -5.63 1.13 0.90
C LEU A 18 -6.61 1.45 2.03
N SER A 19 -6.69 0.60 3.06
CA SER A 19 -7.51 0.90 4.23
C SER A 19 -6.91 2.04 5.06
N ALA A 20 -5.60 2.05 5.27
CA ALA A 20 -4.90 3.15 5.95
C ALA A 20 -5.05 4.47 5.20
N ILE A 21 -4.95 4.45 3.86
CA ILE A 21 -5.18 5.65 3.02
C ILE A 21 -6.61 6.17 3.19
N ARG A 22 -7.61 5.27 3.18
CA ARG A 22 -9.02 5.66 3.42
C ARG A 22 -9.28 6.18 4.84
N ASP A 23 -8.48 5.77 5.81
CA ASP A 23 -8.53 6.26 7.19
C ASP A 23 -7.90 7.66 7.34
N GLY A 24 -7.24 8.16 6.30
CA GLY A 24 -6.65 9.50 6.27
C GLY A 24 -5.13 9.54 6.12
N ALA A 25 -4.48 8.40 5.87
CA ALA A 25 -3.04 8.39 5.61
C ALA A 25 -2.73 9.12 4.30
N VAL A 26 -1.97 10.21 4.39
CA VAL A 26 -1.57 11.04 3.22
C VAL A 26 -0.09 10.94 2.92
N SER A 27 0.69 10.32 3.81
CA SER A 27 2.13 10.16 3.65
C SER A 27 2.59 8.73 3.95
N LEU A 28 3.79 8.40 3.48
CA LEU A 28 4.44 7.13 3.79
C LEU A 28 4.61 6.92 5.30
N HIS A 29 4.85 8.00 6.05
CA HIS A 29 4.94 7.94 7.50
C HIS A 29 3.62 7.47 8.12
N ASP A 30 2.50 8.10 7.74
CA ASP A 30 1.16 7.72 8.23
C ASP A 30 0.84 6.25 7.91
N VAL A 31 1.13 5.80 6.69
CA VAL A 31 0.93 4.40 6.30
C VAL A 31 1.82 3.47 7.13
N THR A 32 3.06 3.87 7.41
CA THR A 32 3.99 3.09 8.24
C THR A 32 3.49 3.01 9.68
N GLU A 33 3.00 4.11 10.26
CA GLU A 33 2.46 4.12 11.62
C GLU A 33 1.19 3.26 11.75
N LEU A 34 0.32 3.27 10.74
CA LEU A 34 -0.95 2.53 10.75
C LEU A 34 -0.80 1.04 10.40
N THR A 35 0.17 0.67 9.56
CA THR A 35 0.29 -0.69 9.02
C THR A 35 1.62 -1.39 9.30
N GLY A 36 2.64 -0.65 9.72
CA GLY A 36 4.02 -1.13 9.83
C GLY A 36 4.75 -1.27 8.48
N ALA A 37 4.10 -1.05 7.33
CA ALA A 37 4.74 -1.22 6.03
C ALA A 37 5.83 -0.16 5.80
N GLY A 38 7.05 -0.58 5.44
CA GLY A 38 8.14 0.33 5.07
C GLY A 38 9.14 0.62 6.18
N GLU A 39 8.89 0.15 7.41
CA GLU A 39 9.77 0.33 8.57
C GLU A 39 11.07 -0.49 8.46
N SER A 40 10.99 -1.77 8.08
CA SER A 40 12.13 -2.68 8.27
C SER A 40 13.18 -2.66 7.14
N CYS A 41 12.83 -3.14 5.92
CA CYS A 41 13.80 -3.16 4.79
C CYS A 41 13.59 -2.04 3.75
N GLY A 42 12.49 -1.28 3.87
CA GLY A 42 12.16 -0.17 2.99
C GLY A 42 11.82 -0.49 1.53
N ARG A 43 11.90 -1.75 1.06
CA ARG A 43 11.68 -2.11 -0.35
C ARG A 43 10.27 -1.79 -0.87
N CYS A 44 9.28 -1.80 0.01
CA CYS A 44 7.89 -1.49 -0.33
C CYS A 44 7.58 0.00 -0.35
N ARG A 45 8.51 0.87 0.11
CA ARG A 45 8.30 2.33 0.19
C ARG A 45 7.90 2.97 -1.15
N PRO A 46 8.62 2.76 -2.27
CA PRO A 46 8.21 3.35 -3.55
C PRO A 46 6.85 2.84 -4.04
N ILE A 47 6.46 1.60 -3.67
CA ILE A 47 5.15 1.04 -4.02
C ILE A 47 4.05 1.75 -3.22
N ILE A 48 4.27 1.96 -1.92
CA ILE A 48 3.35 2.70 -1.04
C ILE A 48 3.19 4.15 -1.51
N GLU A 49 4.28 4.82 -1.88
CA GLU A 49 4.23 6.18 -2.43
C GLU A 49 3.43 6.23 -3.74
N ASN A 50 3.59 5.24 -4.63
CA ASN A 50 2.78 5.15 -5.84
C ASN A 50 1.29 4.99 -5.49
N MET A 51 0.95 4.11 -4.54
CA MET A 51 -0.44 3.91 -4.11
C MET A 51 -1.06 5.17 -3.48
N LEU A 52 -0.28 5.94 -2.70
CA LEU A 52 -0.72 7.23 -2.15
C LEU A 52 -1.02 8.24 -3.26
N ASN A 53 -0.13 8.36 -4.25
CA ASN A 53 -0.34 9.22 -5.40
C ASN A 53 -1.53 8.76 -6.25
N GLU A 54 -1.66 7.46 -6.50
CA GLU A 54 -2.79 6.88 -7.24
C GLU A 54 -4.10 7.12 -6.51
N ALA A 55 -4.15 6.93 -5.20
CA ALA A 55 -5.36 7.19 -4.41
C ALA A 55 -5.75 8.68 -4.37
N ALA A 56 -4.76 9.58 -4.43
CA ALA A 56 -5.01 11.03 -4.53
C ALA A 56 -5.60 11.43 -5.90
N VAL A 57 -5.33 10.65 -6.96
CA VAL A 57 -5.76 10.96 -8.34
C VAL A 57 -6.96 10.13 -8.78
N ASN A 58 -7.11 8.90 -8.28
CA ASN A 58 -8.06 7.90 -8.77
C ASN A 58 -8.65 7.11 -7.60
N ALA A 59 -9.86 7.49 -7.17
CA ALA A 59 -10.64 6.71 -6.22
C ALA A 59 -11.33 5.49 -6.86
N GLU A 60 -10.65 4.73 -7.75
CA GLU A 60 -11.19 3.47 -8.31
C GLU A 60 -10.14 2.34 -8.43
N PRO A 61 -10.44 1.13 -7.91
CA PRO A 61 -9.48 0.04 -7.71
C PRO A 61 -9.44 -0.89 -8.92
N ASN A 62 -8.44 -0.77 -9.79
CA ASN A 62 -8.20 -1.76 -10.83
C ASN A 62 -6.92 -2.56 -10.54
N ALA A 63 -7.16 -3.79 -10.11
CA ALA A 63 -6.17 -4.81 -9.80
C ALA A 63 -5.49 -5.26 -11.10
N GLN A 64 -4.28 -4.76 -11.35
CA GLN A 64 -3.44 -5.29 -12.42
C GLN A 64 -2.72 -6.53 -11.91
N GLY A 65 -3.35 -7.66 -12.17
CA GLY A 65 -2.81 -9.00 -12.01
C GLY A 65 -3.28 -9.89 -13.16
N ARG A 66 -3.11 -9.45 -14.41
CA ARG A 66 -3.20 -10.34 -15.56
C ARG A 66 -1.81 -10.96 -15.75
N LEU A 67 -1.60 -12.05 -15.02
CA LEU A 67 -0.49 -12.99 -15.22
C LEU A 67 -0.66 -13.65 -16.60
N PHE A 68 0.38 -13.55 -17.43
CA PHE A 68 0.79 -14.65 -18.30
C PHE A 68 2.01 -15.30 -17.65
#